data_AF-A0A1I4VHF8-F1
#
_entry.id   AF-A0A1I4VHF8-F1
#
_cell.length_a   1.000
_cell.length_b   1.000
_cell.length_c   1.000
_cell.angle_alpha   90.00
_cell.angle_beta   90.00
_cell.angle_gamma   90.00
#
_symmetry.space_group_name_H-M   'P 1'
#
loop_
_entity.id
_entity.type
_entity.pdbx_description
1 polymer ?
#
loop_
_entity_poly.entity_id
_entity_poly.type
_entity_poly.pdbx_seq_one_letter_code
_entity_poly.pdbx_strand_id
1 'polypeptide(L)'
;MNYTLELNTQEPGSNIVFNTIVFDPFKVNIIERYVGKMNFHPKLSYVLFKIRTLDNEIIKTRDGNGRVKIKGDHFETYQRLVRVLNSYDYKNKLINRKEADQDYVHFILSLVLANYQLS
;
A
#
# COMPACT_ATOMS: atom_id res chain seq x y z
N MET A 1 15.07 8.19 -4.24
CA MET A 1 15.13 6.90 -3.52
C MET A 1 14.66 5.84 -4.51
N ASN A 2 15.47 4.81 -4.76
CA ASN A 2 15.05 3.72 -5.65
C ASN A 2 14.04 2.85 -4.90
N TYR A 3 13.03 2.36 -5.61
CA TYR A 3 12.03 1.47 -5.05
C TYR A 3 11.51 0.50 -6.11
N THR A 4 10.98 -0.63 -5.65
CA THR A 4 10.21 -1.57 -6.46
C THR A 4 8.78 -1.63 -5.92
N LEU A 5 7.80 -1.57 -6.83
CA LEU A 5 6.38 -1.75 -6.49
C LEU A 5 5.90 -3.13 -6.88
N GLU A 6 5.45 -3.88 -5.88
CA GLU A 6 4.80 -5.17 -6.04
C GLU A 6 3.31 -4.97 -5.72
N LEU A 7 2.46 -4.88 -6.74
CA LEU A 7 1.04 -4.57 -6.59
C LEU A 7 0.16 -5.80 -6.80
N ASN A 8 -0.99 -5.81 -6.14
CA ASN A 8 -2.08 -6.76 -6.32
C ASN A 8 -1.68 -8.24 -6.17
N THR A 9 -0.84 -8.54 -5.19
CA THR A 9 -0.54 -9.94 -4.85
C THR A 9 -1.68 -10.51 -4.01
N GLN A 10 -2.33 -11.55 -4.53
CA GLN A 10 -3.56 -12.11 -3.97
C GLN A 10 -3.72 -13.58 -4.36
N GLU A 11 -4.13 -14.42 -3.42
CA GLU A 11 -4.56 -15.80 -3.71
C GLU A 11 -5.95 -15.82 -4.36
N PRO A 12 -6.22 -16.75 -5.31
CA PRO A 12 -7.53 -16.86 -5.95
C PRO A 12 -8.68 -16.95 -4.93
N GLY A 13 -9.65 -16.05 -5.03
CA GLY A 13 -10.82 -16.02 -4.15
C GLY A 13 -10.61 -15.37 -2.76
N SER A 14 -9.40 -14.93 -2.43
CA SER A 14 -9.14 -14.16 -1.21
C SER A 14 -9.85 -12.80 -1.25
N ASN A 15 -10.24 -12.23 -0.11
CA ASN A 15 -10.71 -10.84 -0.01
C ASN A 15 -9.61 -9.90 0.52
N ILE A 16 -8.37 -10.37 0.51
CA ILE A 16 -7.19 -9.66 1.01
C ILE A 16 -6.22 -9.49 -0.15
N VAL A 17 -5.82 -8.25 -0.40
CA VAL A 17 -4.83 -7.89 -1.41
C VAL A 17 -3.59 -7.36 -0.69
N PHE A 18 -2.43 -7.83 -1.12
CA PHE A 18 -1.14 -7.39 -0.62
C PHE A 18 -0.45 -6.53 -1.67
N ASN A 19 -0.01 -5.34 -1.25
CA ASN A 19 0.89 -4.47 -2.00
C ASN A 19 2.17 -4.30 -1.19
N THR A 20 3.32 -4.32 -1.83
CA THR A 20 4.61 -4.08 -1.19
C THR A 20 5.38 -2.99 -1.92
N ILE A 21 5.91 -2.04 -1.16
CA ILE A 21 6.92 -1.09 -1.64
C ILE A 21 8.25 -1.53 -1.05
N VAL A 22 9.16 -1.96 -1.89
CA VAL A 22 10.51 -2.39 -1.47
C VAL A 22 11.46 -1.22 -1.67
N PHE A 23 12.07 -0.77 -0.58
CA PHE A 23 13.19 0.18 -0.60
C PHE A 23 14.48 -0.54 -0.22
N ASP A 24 15.62 0.07 -0.51
CA ASP A 24 16.93 -0.49 -0.17
C ASP A 24 17.07 -0.83 1.33
N PRO A 25 16.65 0.02 2.30
CA PRO A 25 16.79 -0.31 3.73
C PRO A 25 15.61 -1.07 4.35
N PHE A 26 14.41 -1.03 3.77
CA PHE A 26 13.21 -1.61 4.37
C PHE A 26 12.11 -1.84 3.33
N LYS A 27 11.06 -2.57 3.72
CA LYS A 27 9.85 -2.74 2.91
C LYS A 27 8.60 -2.29 3.65
N VAL A 28 7.69 -1.69 2.91
CA VAL A 28 6.34 -1.33 3.38
C VAL A 28 5.38 -2.38 2.86
N ASN A 29 4.84 -3.21 3.74
CA ASN A 29 3.77 -4.13 3.37
C ASN A 29 2.41 -3.49 3.67
N ILE A 30 1.58 -3.40 2.65
CA ILE A 30 0.28 -2.78 2.68
C ILE A 30 -0.75 -3.89 2.43
N ILE A 31 -1.75 -3.94 3.30
CA ILE A 31 -2.74 -5.00 3.39
C ILE A 31 -4.10 -4.35 3.22
N GLU A 32 -4.71 -4.61 2.08
CA GLU A 32 -6.05 -4.16 1.76
C GLU A 32 -7.03 -5.28 2.08
N ARG A 33 -8.11 -4.97 2.79
CA ARG A 33 -9.22 -5.91 2.97
C ARG A 33 -10.47 -5.39 2.29
N TYR A 34 -11.04 -6.23 1.44
CA TYR A 34 -12.27 -5.96 0.73
C TYR A 34 -13.45 -6.70 1.36
N VAL A 35 -14.64 -6.17 1.16
CA VAL A 35 -15.92 -6.80 1.47
C VAL A 35 -16.68 -6.99 0.16
N GLY A 36 -17.45 -8.08 0.07
CA GLY A 36 -18.13 -8.50 -1.15
C GLY A 36 -17.34 -9.58 -1.88
N LYS A 37 -17.75 -9.87 -3.12
CA LYS A 37 -17.02 -10.79 -4.00
C LYS A 37 -16.00 -9.98 -4.79
N MET A 38 -14.74 -10.41 -4.84
CA MET A 38 -13.70 -9.72 -5.61
C MET A 38 -14.03 -9.51 -7.09
N ASN A 39 -14.77 -10.45 -7.67
CA ASN A 39 -15.18 -10.40 -9.07
C ASN A 39 -16.50 -9.65 -9.30
N PHE A 40 -17.16 -9.17 -8.24
CA PHE A 40 -18.47 -8.53 -8.31
C PHE A 40 -18.59 -7.42 -7.27
N HIS A 41 -18.15 -6.21 -7.67
CA HIS A 41 -18.18 -4.97 -6.89
C HIS A 41 -17.51 -5.08 -5.50
N PRO A 42 -16.20 -5.39 -5.44
CA PRO A 42 -15.49 -5.37 -4.16
C PRO A 42 -15.44 -3.95 -3.59
N LYS A 43 -15.74 -3.82 -2.30
CA LYS A 43 -15.62 -2.56 -1.56
C LYS A 43 -14.43 -2.64 -0.61
N LEU A 44 -13.45 -1.76 -0.79
CA LEU A 44 -12.32 -1.65 0.15
C LEU A 44 -12.86 -1.25 1.53
N SER A 45 -12.68 -2.12 2.52
CA SER A 45 -13.20 -1.95 3.88
C SER A 45 -12.18 -1.25 4.77
N TYR A 46 -10.94 -1.71 4.75
CA TYR A 46 -9.85 -1.06 5.47
C TYR A 46 -8.50 -1.41 4.88
N VAL A 47 -7.51 -0.58 5.21
CA VAL A 47 -6.12 -0.76 4.83
C VAL A 47 -5.24 -0.68 6.07
N LEU A 48 -4.32 -1.62 6.17
CA LEU A 48 -3.26 -1.63 7.17
C LEU A 48 -1.91 -1.55 6.46
N PHE A 49 -0.93 -0.92 7.07
CA PHE A 49 0.46 -1.07 6.63
C PHE A 49 1.38 -1.41 7.80
N LYS A 50 2.50 -2.06 7.48
CA LYS A 50 3.57 -2.42 8.41
C LYS A 50 4.91 -2.25 7.71
N ILE A 51 5.92 -1.91 8.49
CA ILE A 51 7.30 -1.83 8.03
C ILE A 51 8.05 -3.10 8.43
N ARG A 52 8.89 -3.60 7.53
CA ARG A 52 9.82 -4.67 7.82
C ARG A 52 11.24 -4.33 7.38
N THR A 53 12.21 -4.88 8.10
CA THR A 53 13.59 -4.96 7.61
C THR A 53 13.66 -5.87 6.37
N LEU A 54 14.80 -5.87 5.69
CA LEU A 54 15.05 -6.81 4.59
C LEU A 54 14.90 -8.27 5.04
N ASP A 55 15.37 -8.57 6.27
CA ASP A 55 15.28 -9.88 6.95
C ASP A 55 13.87 -10.24 7.46
N ASN A 56 12.84 -9.49 7.05
CA ASN A 56 11.42 -9.69 7.41
C ASN A 56 11.05 -9.41 8.88
N GLU A 57 11.91 -8.79 9.66
CA GLU A 57 11.59 -8.40 11.03
C GLU A 57 10.63 -7.21 11.04
N ILE A 58 9.58 -7.26 11.88
CA ILE A 58 8.59 -6.18 11.97
C ILE A 58 9.17 -5.03 12.79
N ILE A 59 9.25 -3.85 12.18
CA ILE A 59 9.60 -2.61 12.89
C ILE A 59 8.33 -2.12 13.61
N LYS A 60 8.48 -1.71 14.87
CA LYS A 60 7.38 -1.14 15.67
C LYS A 60 7.18 0.34 15.34
N THR A 61 5.94 0.81 15.43
CA THR A 61 5.60 2.23 15.39
C THR A 61 6.17 2.96 16.60
N ARG A 62 6.11 4.29 16.59
CA ARG A 62 6.45 5.13 17.76
C ARG A 62 5.69 4.73 19.03
N ASP A 63 4.44 4.29 18.87
CA ASP A 63 3.60 3.82 19.99
C ASP A 63 3.78 2.32 20.33
N GLY A 64 4.79 1.65 19.76
CA GLY A 64 5.06 0.23 20.01
C GLY A 64 4.19 -0.78 19.24
N ASN A 65 3.24 -0.33 18.42
CA ASN A 65 2.39 -1.18 17.59
C ASN A 65 3.16 -1.78 16.40
N GLY A 66 2.81 -2.98 15.94
CA GLY A 66 3.45 -3.59 14.75
C GLY A 66 2.85 -3.15 13.40
N ARG A 67 1.78 -2.35 13.40
CA ARG A 67 1.02 -1.96 12.21
C ARG A 67 0.25 -0.66 12.42
N VAL A 68 -0.06 0.01 11.33
CA VAL A 68 -0.87 1.23 11.28
C VAL A 68 -2.10 0.99 10.42
N LYS A 69 -3.27 1.48 10.86
CA LYS A 69 -4.50 1.49 10.07
C LYS A 69 -4.66 2.85 9.40
N ILE A 70 -4.84 2.88 8.09
CA ILE A 70 -5.15 4.11 7.35
C ILE A 70 -6.63 4.46 7.58
N LYS A 71 -6.92 5.70 7.99
CA LYS A 71 -8.25 6.17 8.40
C LYS A 71 -8.54 7.58 7.87
N GLY A 72 -9.82 7.98 7.89
CA GLY A 72 -10.26 9.34 7.53
C GLY A 72 -9.82 9.76 6.13
N ASP A 73 -9.43 11.02 5.97
CA ASP A 73 -9.00 11.61 4.70
C ASP A 73 -7.82 10.87 4.06
N HIS A 74 -6.93 10.26 4.86
CA HIS A 74 -5.86 9.42 4.34
C HIS A 74 -6.40 8.14 3.69
N PHE A 75 -7.49 7.58 4.21
CA PHE A 75 -8.13 6.40 3.62
C PHE A 75 -8.79 6.75 2.28
N GLU A 76 -9.46 7.90 2.20
CA GLU A 76 -10.05 8.40 0.95
C GLU A 76 -8.97 8.69 -0.11
N THR A 77 -7.87 9.32 0.30
CA THR A 77 -6.71 9.59 -0.55
C THR A 77 -6.11 8.28 -1.07
N TYR A 78 -5.90 7.30 -0.18
CA TYR A 78 -5.41 5.98 -0.56
C TYR A 78 -6.31 5.31 -1.60
N GLN A 79 -7.64 5.34 -1.38
CA GLN A 79 -8.61 4.75 -2.33
C GLN A 79 -8.51 5.39 -3.72
N ARG A 80 -8.33 6.71 -3.79
CA ARG A 80 -8.16 7.41 -5.07
C ARG A 80 -6.88 6.97 -5.79
N LEU A 81 -5.76 6.89 -5.09
CA LEU A 81 -4.47 6.49 -5.66
C LEU A 81 -4.50 5.04 -6.18
N VAL A 82 -5.05 4.11 -5.40
CA VAL A 82 -5.14 2.70 -5.81
C VAL A 82 -6.10 2.50 -6.99
N ARG A 83 -7.17 3.31 -7.11
CA ARG A 83 -8.02 3.28 -8.32
C ARG A 83 -7.24 3.64 -9.58
N VAL A 84 -6.33 4.61 -9.51
CA VAL A 84 -5.46 4.95 -10.65
C VAL A 84 -4.55 3.78 -11.00
N LEU A 85 -3.87 3.18 -10.02
CA LEU A 85 -2.98 2.04 -10.23
C LEU A 85 -3.70 0.80 -10.77
N ASN A 86 -4.98 0.63 -10.44
CA ASN A 86 -5.80 -0.49 -10.91
C ASN A 86 -6.55 -0.22 -12.23
N SER A 87 -6.49 1.00 -12.74
CA SER A 87 -7.18 1.41 -13.96
C SER A 87 -6.64 0.69 -15.20
N TYR A 88 -7.50 0.60 -16.22
CA TYR A 88 -7.09 0.12 -17.54
C TYR A 88 -5.95 0.98 -18.10
N ASP A 89 -6.02 2.30 -17.92
CA ASP A 89 -5.05 3.24 -18.46
C ASP A 89 -3.65 3.02 -17.87
N TYR A 90 -3.55 2.82 -16.56
CA TYR A 90 -2.28 2.48 -15.92
C TYR A 90 -1.73 1.15 -16.44
N LYS A 91 -2.57 0.10 -16.49
CA LYS A 91 -2.17 -1.25 -16.92
C LYS A 91 -1.70 -1.28 -18.38
N ASN A 92 -2.32 -0.49 -19.24
CA ASN A 92 -2.00 -0.40 -20.67
C ASN A 92 -1.05 0.75 -21.02
N LYS A 93 -0.44 1.40 -20.00
CA LYS A 93 0.54 2.49 -20.19
C LYS A 93 -0.02 3.70 -20.96
N LEU A 94 -1.32 3.96 -20.84
CA LEU A 94 -1.99 5.10 -21.45
C LEU A 94 -1.82 6.40 -20.62
N ILE A 95 -1.31 6.27 -19.39
CA ILE A 95 -0.91 7.39 -18.53
C ILE A 95 0.56 7.27 -18.13
N ASN A 96 1.13 8.35 -17.59
CA ASN A 96 2.46 8.36 -17.02
C ASN A 96 2.54 7.49 -15.76
N ARG A 97 2.95 6.24 -15.92
CA ARG A 97 3.07 5.28 -14.80
C ARG A 97 4.03 5.76 -13.72
N LYS A 98 5.11 6.43 -14.11
CA LYS A 98 6.12 6.90 -13.15
C LYS A 98 5.53 7.92 -12.19
N GLU A 99 4.71 8.83 -12.70
CA GLU A 99 4.02 9.84 -11.89
C GLU A 99 2.97 9.20 -10.96
N ALA A 100 2.14 8.30 -11.49
CA ALA A 100 1.16 7.56 -10.68
C ALA A 100 1.82 6.72 -9.57
N ASP A 101 2.95 6.06 -9.89
CA ASP A 101 3.74 5.29 -8.94
C ASP A 101 4.34 6.21 -7.87
N GLN A 102 4.88 7.36 -8.27
CA GLN A 102 5.47 8.35 -7.35
C GLN A 102 4.44 8.94 -6.40
N ASP A 103 3.25 9.32 -6.88
CA ASP A 103 2.17 9.85 -6.04
C ASP A 103 1.76 8.85 -4.96
N TYR A 104 1.61 7.58 -5.35
CA TYR A 104 1.31 6.50 -4.42
C TYR A 104 2.42 6.29 -3.39
N VAL A 105 3.68 6.20 -3.85
CA VAL A 105 4.84 5.97 -2.99
C VAL A 105 5.05 7.13 -2.02
N HIS A 106 4.98 8.38 -2.48
CA HIS A 106 5.13 9.56 -1.64
C HIS A 106 4.03 9.65 -0.58
N PHE A 107 2.79 9.36 -0.96
CA PHE A 107 1.69 9.29 0.00
C PHE A 107 1.97 8.26 1.09
N ILE A 108 2.36 7.04 0.74
CA ILE A 108 2.67 6.00 1.73
C ILE A 108 3.86 6.41 2.59
N LEU A 109 4.94 6.92 2.00
CA LEU A 109 6.11 7.39 2.75
C LEU A 109 5.74 8.48 3.76
N SER A 110 4.84 9.39 3.42
CA SER A 110 4.36 10.41 4.36
C SER A 110 3.72 9.78 5.60
N LEU A 111 2.92 8.73 5.42
CA LEU A 111 2.32 7.97 6.53
C LEU A 111 3.38 7.22 7.33
N VAL A 112 4.38 6.65 6.65
CA VAL A 112 5.49 5.96 7.32
C VAL A 112 6.24 6.92 8.23
N LEU A 113 6.66 8.09 7.71
CA LEU A 113 7.39 9.11 8.47
C LEU A 113 6.59 9.63 9.67
N ALA A 114 5.26 9.72 9.55
CA ALA A 114 4.40 10.15 10.64
C ALA A 114 4.28 9.11 11.77
N ASN A 115 4.35 7.81 11.46
CA ASN A 115 4.04 6.73 12.42
C ASN A 115 5.27 5.95 12.90
N TYR A 116 6.37 5.98 12.16
CA TYR A 116 7.59 5.24 12.45
C TYR A 116 8.74 6.19 12.76
N GLN A 117 9.71 5.69 13.52
CA GLN A 117 11.01 6.31 13.68
C GLN A 117 12.01 5.39 13.00
N LEU A 118 12.38 5.76 11.77
CA LEU A 118 13.41 5.08 11.00
C LEU A 118 14.72 5.79 11.36
N SER A 119 15.37 5.31 12.42
CA SER A 119 16.66 5.78 12.93
C SER A 119 17.82 5.23 12.12
#